data_AF-A0A9D2T072-F1
#
_entry.id   AF-A0A9D2T072-F1
#
_cell.length_a   1.000
_cell.length_b   1.000
_cell.length_c   1.000
_cell.angle_alpha   90.00
_cell.angle_beta   90.00
_cell.angle_gamma   90.00
#
_symmetry.space_group_name_H-M   'P 1'
#
loop_
_entity.id
_entity.type
_entity.pdbx_description
1 polymer ?
#
loop_
_entity_poly.entity_id
_entity_poly.type
_entity_poly.pdbx_seq_one_letter_code
_entity_poly.pdbx_strand_id
1 'polypeptide(L)'
;MQLLLKDEPILDIQENGTCRILDFDRLPFALRKENVTFVDFIEWASNRTLSIGRSYAKEILNSLRLSQTNRFAVCKACRGLSLEDAYWIRQDGDEKTWEEVNLFHNPLTLFVTEISLSGTNIHYSAEAAGQRNIHTPELTTLGASAKGWIRQNGRLFLHKIGKYEIPADQILTSMDIPHIHYRLSADQEIASYLTEERKEWINGVGEAVVNSELFTSEEISLVTFEEFAIFCSHYKMNPYAEAEKIDREFYLKMQIA
;
A
#
# COMPACT_ATOMS: atom_id res chain seq x y z
N MET A 1 21.33 -7.47 -3.66
CA MET A 1 20.00 -6.87 -3.82
C MET A 1 20.03 -5.42 -3.35
N GLN A 2 19.22 -4.54 -3.94
CA GLN A 2 19.20 -3.11 -3.59
C GLN A 2 17.79 -2.65 -3.20
N LEU A 3 17.70 -1.73 -2.25
CA LEU A 3 16.54 -0.86 -2.06
C LEU A 3 16.81 0.43 -2.83
N LEU A 4 15.83 0.85 -3.63
CA LEU A 4 15.90 2.06 -4.42
C LEU A 4 14.76 3.00 -4.05
N LEU A 5 15.01 4.29 -4.24
CA LEU A 5 13.99 5.32 -4.36
C LEU A 5 13.96 5.75 -5.82
N LYS A 6 12.89 5.43 -6.55
CA LYS A 6 12.87 5.49 -8.02
C LYS A 6 14.10 4.74 -8.58
N ASP A 7 14.93 5.36 -9.41
CA ASP A 7 16.11 4.72 -9.98
C ASP A 7 17.38 4.86 -9.12
N GLU A 8 17.31 5.58 -8.00
CA GLU A 8 18.46 5.85 -7.14
C GLU A 8 18.61 4.77 -6.05
N PRO A 9 19.72 4.00 -6.03
CA PRO A 9 19.99 3.05 -4.96
C PRO A 9 20.30 3.78 -3.64
N ILE A 10 19.57 3.43 -2.57
CA ILE A 10 19.71 4.08 -1.25
C ILE A 10 20.25 3.13 -0.17
N LEU A 11 20.04 1.81 -0.33
CA LEU A 11 20.58 0.78 0.55
C LEU A 11 21.00 -0.43 -0.28
N ASP A 12 22.21 -0.90 -0.04
CA ASP A 12 22.78 -2.07 -0.68
C ASP A 12 22.79 -3.24 0.30
N ILE A 13 22.18 -4.37 -0.07
CA ILE A 13 22.13 -5.60 0.73
C ILE A 13 22.97 -6.67 0.04
N GLN A 14 24.13 -6.97 0.62
CA GLN A 14 25.07 -7.96 0.12
C GLN A 14 24.62 -9.40 0.43
N GLU A 15 25.15 -10.38 -0.30
CA GLU A 15 24.82 -11.81 -0.12
C GLU A 15 25.09 -12.33 1.31
N ASN A 16 26.09 -11.77 1.99
CA ASN A 16 26.42 -12.10 3.38
C ASN A 16 25.49 -11.44 4.42
N GLY A 17 24.46 -10.69 3.98
CA GLY A 17 23.53 -9.96 4.83
C GLY A 17 24.03 -8.59 5.30
N THR A 18 25.22 -8.16 4.90
CA THR A 18 25.71 -6.82 5.23
C THR A 18 24.89 -5.77 4.47
N CYS A 19 24.34 -4.81 5.22
CA CYS A 19 23.64 -3.67 4.65
C CYS A 19 24.56 -2.45 4.64
N ARG A 20 24.72 -1.82 3.48
CA ARG A 20 25.49 -0.59 3.30
C ARG A 20 24.55 0.53 2.89
N ILE A 21 24.46 1.56 3.73
CA ILE A 21 23.70 2.77 3.44
C ILE A 21 24.42 3.55 2.35
N LEU A 22 23.69 3.93 1.30
CA LEU A 22 24.20 4.71 0.17
C LEU A 22 23.73 6.17 0.26
N ASP A 23 22.49 6.38 0.70
CA ASP A 23 21.91 7.70 0.95
C ASP A 23 21.06 7.63 2.22
N PHE A 24 21.59 8.17 3.32
CA PHE A 24 20.95 8.12 4.64
C PHE A 24 19.68 8.97 4.71
N ASP A 25 19.71 10.18 4.15
CA ASP A 25 18.60 11.15 4.27
C ASP A 25 17.38 10.72 3.45
N ARG A 26 17.59 9.85 2.45
CA ARG A 26 16.53 9.25 1.63
C ARG A 26 16.13 7.84 2.05
N LEU A 27 16.66 7.31 3.15
CA LEU A 27 16.15 6.04 3.70
C LEU A 27 14.69 6.19 4.18
N PRO A 28 13.86 5.14 4.07
CA PRO A 28 12.60 5.06 4.80
C PRO A 28 12.81 5.36 6.29
N PHE A 29 11.88 6.08 6.93
CA PHE A 29 12.04 6.52 8.33
C PHE A 29 12.37 5.35 9.27
N ALA A 30 11.69 4.21 9.11
CA ALA A 30 11.93 3.01 9.90
C ALA A 30 13.34 2.42 9.74
N LEU A 31 14.04 2.71 8.63
CA LEU A 31 15.42 2.26 8.37
C LEU A 31 16.46 3.37 8.59
N ARG A 32 16.05 4.61 8.85
CA ARG A 32 16.96 5.77 8.92
C ARG A 32 17.71 5.81 10.25
N LYS A 33 18.67 4.90 10.42
CA LYS A 33 19.60 4.78 11.55
C LYS A 33 21.02 4.51 11.06
N GLU A 34 22.03 4.83 11.89
CA GLU A 34 23.45 4.73 11.51
C GLU A 34 23.86 3.32 11.06
N ASN A 35 23.31 2.29 11.71
CA ASN A 35 23.61 0.89 11.42
C ASN A 35 22.31 0.14 11.13
N VAL A 36 22.02 -0.05 9.83
CA VAL A 36 20.93 -0.91 9.37
C VAL A 36 21.42 -2.35 9.30
N THR A 37 20.68 -3.27 9.91
CA THR A 37 20.94 -4.71 9.80
C THR A 37 20.00 -5.35 8.78
N PHE A 38 20.31 -6.56 8.34
CA PHE A 38 19.41 -7.33 7.48
C PHE A 38 18.07 -7.64 8.13
N VAL A 39 18.05 -7.80 9.47
CA VAL A 39 16.82 -8.03 10.23
C VAL A 39 15.91 -6.81 10.16
N ASP A 40 16.47 -5.62 10.33
CA ASP A 40 15.72 -4.36 10.21
C ASP A 40 15.09 -4.21 8.82
N PHE A 41 15.87 -4.51 7.78
CA PHE A 41 15.40 -4.48 6.40
C PHE A 41 14.26 -5.49 6.16
N ILE A 42 14.40 -6.73 6.65
CA ILE A 42 13.36 -7.76 6.54
C ILE A 42 12.09 -7.33 7.27
N GLU A 43 12.21 -6.74 8.46
CA GLU A 43 11.08 -6.29 9.26
C GLU A 43 10.32 -5.17 8.54
N TRP A 44 11.03 -4.12 8.10
CA TRP A 44 10.45 -3.05 7.30
C TRP A 44 9.78 -3.59 6.03
N ALA A 45 10.48 -4.41 5.24
CA ALA A 45 9.96 -4.97 4.00
C ALA A 45 8.73 -5.88 4.25
N SER A 46 8.70 -6.62 5.35
CA SER A 46 7.56 -7.46 5.73
C SER A 46 6.35 -6.64 6.16
N ASN A 47 6.58 -5.53 6.87
CA ASN A 47 5.50 -4.68 7.37
C ASN A 47 4.77 -3.93 6.24
N ARG A 48 5.41 -3.73 5.09
CA ARG A 48 4.78 -3.19 3.87
C ARG A 48 3.70 -4.07 3.26
N THR A 49 3.70 -5.38 3.53
CA THR A 49 2.76 -6.30 2.87
C THR A 49 1.41 -6.34 3.56
N LEU A 50 0.37 -6.73 2.83
CA LEU A 50 -0.97 -7.00 3.36
C LEU A 50 -0.92 -7.88 4.62
N SER A 51 -1.82 -7.63 5.57
CA SER A 51 -1.99 -8.47 6.76
C SER A 51 -2.87 -9.68 6.43
N ILE A 52 -2.56 -10.84 6.99
CA ILE A 52 -3.38 -12.06 6.84
C ILE A 52 -4.80 -11.92 7.42
N GLY A 53 -5.00 -10.92 8.31
CA GLY A 53 -6.32 -10.57 8.85
C GLY A 53 -7.19 -9.72 7.92
N ARG A 54 -6.66 -9.28 6.76
CA ARG A 54 -7.43 -8.56 5.75
C ARG A 54 -8.46 -9.48 5.07
N SER A 55 -9.64 -8.96 4.75
CA SER A 55 -10.62 -9.65 3.92
C SER A 55 -9.99 -10.11 2.60
N TYR A 56 -10.19 -11.38 2.27
CA TYR A 56 -9.67 -12.01 1.05
C TYR A 56 -8.14 -12.13 0.96
N ALA A 57 -7.40 -11.93 2.06
CA ALA A 57 -5.94 -12.07 2.08
C ALA A 57 -5.48 -13.45 1.61
N LYS A 58 -6.15 -14.53 2.04
CA LYS A 58 -5.78 -15.91 1.68
C LYS A 58 -6.05 -16.17 0.20
N GLU A 59 -7.16 -15.69 -0.32
CA GLU A 59 -7.60 -15.82 -1.70
C GLU A 59 -6.62 -15.10 -2.64
N ILE A 60 -6.22 -13.87 -2.29
CA ILE A 60 -5.18 -13.11 -3.01
C ILE A 60 -3.88 -13.91 -3.04
N LEU A 61 -3.37 -14.32 -1.87
CA LEU A 61 -2.08 -15.01 -1.79
C LEU A 61 -2.11 -16.38 -2.50
N ASN A 62 -3.19 -17.14 -2.39
CA ASN A 62 -3.35 -18.43 -3.05
C ASN A 62 -3.44 -18.30 -4.57
N SER A 63 -4.17 -17.30 -5.09
CA SER A 63 -4.27 -17.07 -6.53
C SER A 63 -2.91 -16.72 -7.16
N LEU A 64 -2.04 -16.07 -6.39
CA LEU A 64 -0.66 -15.74 -6.79
C LEU A 64 0.37 -16.81 -6.39
N ARG A 65 -0.05 -17.90 -5.74
CA ARG A 65 0.82 -18.98 -5.21
C ARG A 65 1.91 -18.45 -4.26
N LEU A 66 1.59 -17.43 -3.48
CA LEU A 66 2.47 -16.81 -2.51
C LEU A 66 2.29 -17.39 -1.11
N SER A 67 3.31 -17.23 -0.26
CA SER A 67 3.27 -17.70 1.12
C SER A 67 2.30 -16.89 1.98
N GLN A 68 1.52 -17.57 2.80
CA GLN A 68 0.65 -16.94 3.82
C GLN A 68 1.38 -16.58 5.11
N THR A 69 2.61 -17.10 5.31
CA THR A 69 3.38 -16.93 6.55
C THR A 69 4.67 -16.13 6.34
N ASN A 70 5.27 -16.23 5.15
CA ASN A 70 6.51 -15.52 4.82
C ASN A 70 6.21 -14.19 4.10
N ARG A 71 5.93 -13.15 4.89
CA ARG A 71 5.65 -11.79 4.41
C ARG A 71 6.80 -11.20 3.59
N PHE A 72 8.05 -11.48 3.97
CA PHE A 72 9.20 -11.02 3.19
C PHE A 72 9.25 -11.65 1.79
N ALA A 73 8.86 -12.92 1.63
CA ALA A 73 8.73 -13.55 0.32
C ALA A 73 7.63 -12.91 -0.54
N VAL A 74 6.50 -12.53 0.08
CA VAL A 74 5.44 -11.75 -0.59
C VAL A 74 5.97 -10.41 -1.07
N CYS A 75 6.66 -9.67 -0.19
CA CYS A 75 7.26 -8.37 -0.52
C CYS A 75 8.23 -8.49 -1.70
N LYS A 76 9.14 -9.47 -1.68
CA LYS A 76 10.06 -9.72 -2.80
C LYS A 76 9.32 -10.06 -4.10
N ALA A 77 8.23 -10.82 -4.04
CA ALA A 77 7.47 -11.22 -5.22
C ALA A 77 6.81 -10.01 -5.92
N CYS A 78 6.44 -8.97 -5.18
CA CYS A 78 5.92 -7.71 -5.71
C CYS A 78 6.94 -6.56 -5.73
N ARG A 79 8.25 -6.86 -5.59
CA ARG A 79 9.34 -5.85 -5.54
C ARG A 79 9.19 -4.81 -4.42
N GLY A 80 8.37 -5.07 -3.40
CA GLY A 80 8.06 -4.12 -2.34
C GLY A 80 7.36 -2.86 -2.82
N LEU A 81 6.84 -2.85 -4.05
CA LEU A 81 6.15 -1.73 -4.66
C LEU A 81 4.87 -1.43 -3.89
N SER A 82 4.65 -0.16 -3.59
CA SER A 82 3.43 0.35 -2.95
C SER A 82 2.91 1.54 -3.74
N LEU A 83 1.65 1.91 -3.52
CA LEU A 83 1.14 3.21 -3.92
C LEU A 83 1.37 4.26 -2.83
N GLU A 84 1.87 3.88 -1.65
CA GLU A 84 2.16 4.81 -0.55
C GLU A 84 3.47 5.58 -0.75
N ASP A 85 4.41 5.10 -1.56
CA ASP A 85 5.72 5.71 -1.77
C ASP A 85 6.39 5.25 -3.08
N ALA A 86 7.60 5.75 -3.34
CA ALA A 86 8.40 5.41 -4.53
C ALA A 86 9.58 4.45 -4.24
N TYR A 87 9.52 3.69 -3.13
CA TYR A 87 10.55 2.70 -2.80
C TYR A 87 10.25 1.35 -3.45
N TRP A 88 11.30 0.68 -3.91
CA TRP A 88 11.21 -0.69 -4.41
C TRP A 88 12.52 -1.46 -4.27
N ILE A 89 12.40 -2.78 -4.37
CA ILE A 89 13.48 -3.73 -4.17
C ILE A 89 13.87 -4.32 -5.53
N ARG A 90 15.12 -4.08 -5.93
CA ARG A 90 15.73 -4.66 -7.15
C ARG A 90 16.64 -5.83 -6.77
N GLN A 91 16.31 -7.01 -7.29
CA GLN A 91 17.08 -8.24 -7.06
C GLN A 91 18.36 -8.23 -7.90
N ASP A 92 19.33 -9.06 -7.52
CA ASP A 92 20.59 -9.17 -8.27
C ASP A 92 20.34 -9.71 -9.69
N GLY A 93 20.92 -9.06 -10.69
CA GLY A 93 20.70 -9.37 -12.11
C GLY A 93 19.40 -8.80 -12.71
N ASP A 94 18.63 -8.02 -11.94
CA ASP A 94 17.47 -7.29 -12.43
C ASP A 94 17.88 -5.88 -12.90
N GLU A 95 17.63 -5.58 -14.17
CA GLU A 95 18.03 -4.32 -14.81
C GLU A 95 16.86 -3.34 -14.99
N LYS A 96 15.68 -3.65 -14.44
CA LYS A 96 14.51 -2.78 -14.61
C LYS A 96 14.72 -1.40 -14.00
N THR A 97 14.09 -0.40 -14.61
CA THR A 97 13.99 0.97 -14.11
C THR A 97 12.68 1.19 -13.35
N TRP A 98 12.60 2.29 -12.62
CA TRP A 98 11.37 2.74 -11.97
C TRP A 98 10.22 2.95 -12.95
N GLU A 99 10.49 3.52 -14.13
CA GLU A 99 9.51 3.73 -15.19
C GLU A 99 8.82 2.41 -15.59
N GLU A 100 9.57 1.30 -15.64
CA GLU A 100 9.07 -0.02 -16.03
C GLU A 100 8.27 -0.75 -14.95
N VAL A 101 8.44 -0.39 -13.67
CA VAL A 101 7.90 -1.17 -12.54
C VAL A 101 6.93 -0.44 -11.64
N ASN A 102 6.85 0.89 -11.71
CA ASN A 102 6.05 1.67 -10.78
C ASN A 102 4.54 1.37 -10.93
N LEU A 103 3.82 1.33 -9.81
CA LEU A 103 2.38 1.10 -9.79
C LEU A 103 1.56 2.35 -10.19
N PHE A 104 2.18 3.54 -10.18
CA PHE A 104 1.52 4.81 -10.45
C PHE A 104 1.04 4.91 -11.90
N HIS A 105 1.84 4.45 -12.86
CA HIS A 105 1.55 4.59 -14.30
C HIS A 105 1.31 3.27 -15.01
N ASN A 106 1.90 2.17 -14.54
CA ASN A 106 1.85 0.90 -15.25
C ASN A 106 0.50 0.15 -15.04
N PRO A 107 0.11 -0.72 -15.99
CA PRO A 107 -1.13 -1.50 -15.91
C PRO A 107 -1.18 -2.44 -14.70
N LEU A 108 -2.31 -2.49 -13.99
CA LEU A 108 -2.49 -3.36 -12.83
C LEU A 108 -3.02 -4.74 -13.20
N THR A 109 -2.74 -5.73 -12.35
CA THR A 109 -3.23 -7.11 -12.49
C THR A 109 -4.69 -7.22 -12.06
N LEU A 110 -5.62 -6.98 -13.00
CA LEU A 110 -7.05 -6.77 -12.71
C LEU A 110 -7.75 -7.92 -11.98
N PHE A 111 -7.35 -9.19 -12.22
CA PHE A 111 -7.97 -10.32 -11.50
C PHE A 111 -7.65 -10.29 -10.00
N VAL A 112 -6.51 -9.74 -9.59
CA VAL A 112 -6.17 -9.60 -8.16
C VAL A 112 -7.03 -8.51 -7.54
N THR A 113 -7.26 -7.41 -8.26
CA THR A 113 -8.19 -6.35 -7.85
C THR A 113 -9.61 -6.91 -7.66
N GLU A 114 -10.09 -7.76 -8.57
CA GLU A 114 -11.40 -8.42 -8.44
C GLU A 114 -11.50 -9.31 -7.19
N ILE A 115 -10.50 -10.17 -6.95
CA ILE A 115 -10.43 -11.01 -5.75
C ILE A 115 -10.40 -10.15 -4.49
N SER A 116 -9.68 -9.03 -4.52
CA SER A 116 -9.52 -8.15 -3.37
C SER A 116 -10.81 -7.47 -2.90
N LEU A 117 -11.80 -7.35 -3.81
CA LEU A 117 -13.09 -6.74 -3.55
C LEU A 117 -14.20 -7.79 -3.32
N SER A 118 -14.14 -8.92 -4.03
CA SER A 118 -15.24 -9.90 -4.07
C SER A 118 -14.91 -11.26 -3.43
N GLY A 119 -13.62 -11.57 -3.24
CA GLY A 119 -13.12 -12.87 -2.80
C GLY A 119 -12.99 -13.91 -3.91
N THR A 120 -13.36 -13.56 -5.15
CA THR A 120 -13.32 -14.46 -6.30
C THR A 120 -12.91 -13.69 -7.56
N ASN A 121 -12.58 -14.40 -8.63
CA ASN A 121 -12.35 -13.80 -9.94
C ASN A 121 -13.29 -14.46 -10.96
N ILE A 122 -14.26 -13.68 -11.46
CA ILE A 122 -15.29 -14.10 -12.41
C ILE A 122 -15.08 -13.39 -13.75
N HIS A 123 -14.75 -12.11 -13.72
CA HIS A 123 -14.59 -11.26 -14.90
C HIS A 123 -13.19 -11.38 -15.50
N TYR A 124 -12.16 -11.53 -14.68
CA TYR A 124 -10.78 -11.61 -15.11
C TYR A 124 -10.15 -12.97 -14.79
N SER A 125 -9.65 -13.69 -15.80
CA SER A 125 -8.92 -14.94 -15.59
C SER A 125 -7.43 -14.70 -15.33
N ALA A 126 -6.83 -15.55 -14.49
CA ALA A 126 -5.39 -15.53 -14.23
C ALA A 126 -4.55 -15.94 -15.47
N GLU A 127 -5.17 -16.57 -16.48
CA GLU A 127 -4.52 -17.09 -17.68
C GLU A 127 -3.94 -15.99 -18.59
N ALA A 128 -4.41 -14.75 -18.45
CA ALA A 128 -3.87 -13.60 -19.18
C ALA A 128 -2.57 -13.03 -18.56
N ALA A 129 -2.28 -13.35 -17.30
CA ALA A 129 -1.06 -12.93 -16.62
C ALA A 129 -0.12 -14.13 -16.50
N GLY A 130 0.77 -14.29 -17.47
CA GLY A 130 1.91 -15.19 -17.29
C GLY A 130 2.53 -14.92 -15.92
N GLN A 131 2.76 -15.98 -15.14
CA GLN A 131 3.15 -15.99 -13.70
C GLN A 131 4.45 -15.22 -13.34
N ARG A 132 4.98 -14.40 -14.24
CA ARG A 132 6.32 -13.79 -14.18
C ARG A 132 6.35 -12.32 -13.81
N ASN A 133 5.23 -11.59 -13.76
CA ASN A 133 5.20 -10.19 -13.30
C ASN A 133 3.94 -9.92 -12.46
N ILE A 134 4.02 -10.16 -11.15
CA ILE A 134 2.99 -9.73 -10.19
C ILE A 134 3.06 -8.21 -10.08
N HIS A 135 2.10 -7.51 -10.69
CA HIS A 135 2.05 -6.04 -10.72
C HIS A 135 0.70 -5.55 -10.19
N THR A 136 0.63 -5.36 -8.88
CA THR A 136 -0.62 -5.18 -8.12
C THR A 136 -0.32 -4.51 -6.77
N PRO A 137 -0.91 -3.34 -6.46
CA PRO A 137 -0.80 -2.72 -5.14
C PRO A 137 -1.50 -3.51 -4.02
N GLU A 138 -2.35 -4.47 -4.37
CA GLU A 138 -3.19 -5.20 -3.42
C GLU A 138 -2.36 -6.07 -2.46
N LEU A 139 -1.09 -6.35 -2.81
CA LEU A 139 -0.15 -7.04 -1.92
C LEU A 139 0.48 -6.14 -0.87
N THR A 140 0.43 -4.83 -1.05
CA THR A 140 1.02 -3.79 -0.18
C THR A 140 -0.01 -2.77 0.31
N THR A 141 -1.29 -2.96 -0.04
CA THR A 141 -2.40 -2.16 0.49
C THR A 141 -2.76 -2.65 1.89
N LEU A 142 -2.43 -1.85 2.90
CA LEU A 142 -2.62 -2.17 4.31
C LEU A 142 -4.09 -2.02 4.76
N GLY A 143 -4.41 -2.59 5.93
CA GLY A 143 -5.71 -2.52 6.62
C GLY A 143 -6.65 -3.72 6.35
N ALA A 144 -7.76 -3.80 7.10
CA ALA A 144 -8.53 -5.04 7.24
C ALA A 144 -9.67 -5.25 6.22
N SER A 145 -10.39 -4.20 5.80
CA SER A 145 -11.56 -4.34 4.93
C SER A 145 -11.21 -4.84 3.52
N ALA A 146 -12.20 -5.44 2.84
CA ALA A 146 -12.12 -5.72 1.40
C ALA A 146 -11.93 -4.41 0.63
N LYS A 147 -10.89 -4.35 -0.20
CA LYS A 147 -10.49 -3.15 -0.93
C LYS A 147 -9.55 -3.47 -2.08
N GLY A 148 -9.65 -2.69 -3.15
CA GLY A 148 -8.84 -2.84 -4.36
C GLY A 148 -8.63 -1.50 -5.06
N TRP A 149 -7.56 -1.38 -5.83
CA TRP A 149 -7.23 -0.16 -6.56
C TRP A 149 -7.72 -0.27 -8.00
N ILE A 150 -8.54 0.69 -8.43
CA ILE A 150 -9.08 0.73 -9.80
C ILE A 150 -8.54 1.98 -10.49
N ARG A 151 -7.97 1.79 -11.69
CA ARG A 151 -7.53 2.89 -12.55
C ARG A 151 -8.67 3.37 -13.43
N GLN A 152 -8.99 4.66 -13.35
CA GLN A 152 -10.06 5.32 -14.11
C GLN A 152 -9.53 6.62 -14.69
N ASN A 153 -9.58 6.75 -16.02
CA ASN A 153 -9.12 7.96 -16.74
C ASN A 153 -7.70 8.40 -16.33
N GLY A 154 -6.79 7.44 -16.17
CA GLY A 154 -5.40 7.68 -15.76
C GLY A 154 -5.17 7.87 -14.25
N ARG A 155 -6.22 8.06 -13.46
CA ARG A 155 -6.17 8.22 -12.00
C ARG A 155 -6.44 6.92 -11.27
N LEU A 156 -5.94 6.78 -10.05
CA LEU A 156 -6.12 5.60 -9.21
C LEU A 156 -7.07 5.90 -8.07
N PHE A 157 -8.01 4.99 -7.82
CA PHE A 157 -8.99 5.09 -6.75
C PHE A 157 -8.98 3.83 -5.89
N LEU A 158 -8.95 4.00 -4.57
CA LEU A 158 -9.12 2.89 -3.63
C LEU A 158 -10.62 2.67 -3.44
N HIS A 159 -11.14 1.57 -3.98
CA HIS A 159 -12.50 1.12 -3.68
C HIS A 159 -12.46 0.23 -2.44
N LYS A 160 -13.36 0.44 -1.47
CA LYS A 160 -13.45 -0.38 -0.26
C LYS A 160 -14.90 -0.61 0.16
N ILE A 161 -15.16 -1.76 0.78
CA ILE A 161 -16.43 -2.03 1.47
C ILE A 161 -16.35 -1.37 2.85
N GLY A 162 -17.20 -0.38 3.09
CA GLY A 162 -17.25 0.34 4.36
C GLY A 162 -18.14 1.57 4.29
N LYS A 163 -19.39 1.44 4.73
CA LYS A 163 -20.36 2.54 4.71
C LYS A 163 -20.00 3.75 5.58
N TYR A 164 -19.23 3.52 6.66
CA TYR A 164 -18.94 4.54 7.67
C TYR A 164 -17.95 5.61 7.19
N GLU A 165 -17.30 5.41 6.03
CA GLU A 165 -16.44 6.42 5.43
C GLU A 165 -17.21 7.68 5.03
N ILE A 166 -18.47 7.53 4.58
CA ILE A 166 -19.30 8.67 4.16
C ILE A 166 -19.67 9.58 5.34
N PRO A 167 -20.25 9.09 6.45
CA PRO A 167 -20.50 9.96 7.59
C PRO A 167 -19.20 10.49 8.21
N ALA A 168 -18.09 9.74 8.19
CA ALA A 168 -16.80 10.25 8.66
C ALA A 168 -16.31 11.43 7.81
N ASP A 169 -16.32 11.31 6.48
CA ASP A 169 -16.02 12.41 5.54
C ASP A 169 -16.89 13.64 5.81
N GLN A 170 -18.20 13.46 6.00
CA GLN A 170 -19.12 14.56 6.28
C GLN A 170 -18.82 15.26 7.61
N ILE A 171 -18.51 14.51 8.67
CA ILE A 171 -18.17 15.04 9.99
C ILE A 171 -16.86 15.84 9.90
N LEU A 172 -15.81 15.25 9.33
CA LEU A 172 -14.49 15.89 9.21
C LEU A 172 -14.55 17.14 8.33
N THR A 173 -15.32 17.10 7.23
CA THR A 173 -15.60 18.27 6.37
C THR A 173 -16.32 19.37 7.17
N SER A 174 -17.35 19.02 7.94
CA SER A 174 -18.10 19.99 8.74
C SER A 174 -17.27 20.63 9.84
N MET A 175 -16.19 19.96 10.28
CA MET A 175 -15.26 20.43 11.30
C MET A 175 -14.02 21.13 10.73
N ASP A 176 -13.91 21.27 9.40
CA ASP A 176 -12.72 21.81 8.73
C ASP A 176 -11.42 21.07 9.11
N ILE A 177 -11.54 19.74 9.29
CA ILE A 177 -10.41 18.84 9.52
C ILE A 177 -9.94 18.31 8.16
N PRO A 178 -8.68 18.57 7.75
CA PRO A 178 -8.14 18.00 6.52
C PRO A 178 -8.17 16.47 6.53
N HIS A 179 -8.74 15.86 5.49
CA HIS A 179 -8.85 14.41 5.36
C HIS A 179 -8.96 14.01 3.88
N ILE A 180 -8.82 12.70 3.63
CA ILE A 180 -9.05 12.13 2.30
C ILE A 180 -10.55 11.97 2.09
N HIS A 181 -11.06 12.59 1.03
CA HIS A 181 -12.48 12.57 0.74
C HIS A 181 -12.95 11.21 0.22
N TYR A 182 -14.10 10.77 0.71
CA TYR A 182 -14.75 9.54 0.28
C TYR A 182 -16.13 9.81 -0.34
N ARG A 183 -16.45 9.07 -1.39
CA ARG A 183 -17.77 9.06 -2.02
C ARG A 183 -18.27 7.64 -2.24
N LEU A 184 -19.56 7.49 -2.47
CA LEU A 184 -20.12 6.24 -2.96
C LEU A 184 -19.55 5.92 -4.34
N SER A 185 -19.20 4.65 -4.56
CA SER A 185 -18.77 4.19 -5.88
C SER A 185 -19.95 4.13 -6.82
N ALA A 186 -19.78 4.63 -8.04
CA ALA A 186 -20.79 4.50 -9.07
C ALA A 186 -20.80 3.07 -9.63
N ASP A 187 -21.96 2.56 -10.04
CA ASP A 187 -22.07 1.18 -10.54
C ASP A 187 -21.12 0.90 -11.70
N GLN A 188 -20.95 1.86 -12.61
CA GLN A 188 -20.05 1.74 -13.77
C GLN A 188 -18.57 1.59 -13.37
N GLU A 189 -18.18 2.12 -12.20
CA GLU A 189 -16.81 2.05 -11.68
C GLU A 189 -16.46 0.64 -11.18
N ILE A 190 -17.46 -0.08 -10.67
CA ILE A 190 -17.29 -1.37 -9.98
C ILE A 190 -17.87 -2.56 -10.75
N ALA A 191 -18.64 -2.32 -11.82
CA ALA A 191 -19.32 -3.36 -12.59
C ALA A 191 -18.39 -4.43 -13.18
N SER A 192 -17.13 -4.10 -13.45
CA SER A 192 -16.14 -5.07 -13.95
C SER A 192 -15.43 -5.87 -12.85
N TYR A 193 -15.68 -5.56 -11.57
CA TYR A 193 -15.01 -6.19 -10.43
C TYR A 193 -15.97 -6.79 -9.40
N LEU A 194 -17.26 -6.47 -9.49
CA LEU A 194 -18.31 -6.96 -8.60
C LEU A 194 -19.52 -7.41 -9.42
N THR A 195 -19.94 -8.66 -9.20
CA THR A 195 -21.18 -9.19 -9.78
C THR A 195 -22.41 -8.48 -9.20
N GLU A 196 -23.54 -8.53 -9.91
CA GLU A 196 -24.82 -8.02 -9.39
C GLU A 196 -25.20 -8.67 -8.07
N GLU A 197 -25.08 -10.00 -7.97
CA GLU A 197 -25.33 -10.75 -6.73
C GLU A 197 -24.48 -10.23 -5.57
N ARG A 198 -23.19 -9.94 -5.82
CA ARG A 198 -22.29 -9.43 -4.78
C ARG A 198 -22.68 -8.01 -4.36
N LYS A 199 -23.05 -7.14 -5.30
CA LYS A 199 -23.53 -5.78 -5.02
C LYS A 199 -24.83 -5.79 -4.21
N GLU A 200 -25.79 -6.63 -4.59
CA GLU A 200 -27.03 -6.84 -3.86
C GLU A 200 -26.77 -7.34 -2.43
N TRP A 201 -25.84 -8.29 -2.25
CA TRP A 201 -25.45 -8.76 -0.93
C TRP A 201 -24.85 -7.65 -0.07
N ILE A 202 -23.92 -6.85 -0.61
CA ILE A 202 -23.27 -5.73 0.11
C ILE A 202 -24.35 -4.75 0.61
N ASN A 203 -25.27 -4.37 -0.27
CA ASN A 203 -26.38 -3.48 0.08
C ASN A 203 -27.34 -4.14 1.09
N GLY A 204 -27.61 -5.44 0.94
CA GLY A 204 -28.52 -6.20 1.81
C GLY A 204 -28.03 -6.35 3.24
N VAL A 205 -26.71 -6.40 3.47
CA VAL A 205 -26.12 -6.33 4.82
C VAL A 205 -25.95 -4.89 5.31
N GLY A 206 -26.46 -3.92 4.55
CA GLY A 206 -26.41 -2.51 4.86
C GLY A 206 -25.01 -1.91 4.77
N GLU A 207 -24.10 -2.51 4.00
CA GLU A 207 -22.80 -1.96 3.64
C GLU A 207 -22.86 -1.22 2.31
N ALA A 208 -21.80 -0.49 1.97
CA ALA A 208 -21.66 0.20 0.70
C ALA A 208 -20.21 0.11 0.18
N VAL A 209 -20.06 0.22 -1.14
CA VAL A 209 -18.74 0.38 -1.76
C VAL A 209 -18.47 1.87 -1.92
N VAL A 210 -17.39 2.33 -1.30
CA VAL A 210 -16.95 3.73 -1.34
C VAL A 210 -15.58 3.83 -2.00
N ASN A 211 -15.24 5.00 -2.53
CA ASN A 211 -13.92 5.24 -3.07
C ASN A 211 -13.35 6.62 -2.72
N SER A 212 -12.02 6.68 -2.77
CA SER A 212 -11.21 7.89 -2.67
C SER A 212 -10.08 7.85 -3.72
N GLU A 213 -9.66 9.02 -4.19
CA GLU A 213 -8.54 9.16 -5.12
C GLU A 213 -7.21 8.96 -4.37
N LEU A 214 -6.22 8.37 -5.05
CA LEU A 214 -4.85 8.29 -4.55
C LEU A 214 -4.29 9.70 -4.33
N PHE A 215 -3.84 10.00 -3.12
CA PHE A 215 -3.27 11.30 -2.77
C PHE A 215 -1.73 11.36 -2.84
N THR A 216 -1.08 10.20 -2.85
CA THR A 216 0.36 10.05 -3.03
C THR A 216 0.74 10.07 -4.51
N SER A 217 2.03 10.28 -4.76
CA SER A 217 2.61 10.27 -6.10
C SER A 217 4.07 9.84 -6.04
N GLU A 218 4.75 9.84 -7.17
CA GLU A 218 6.20 9.63 -7.21
C GLU A 218 6.99 10.69 -6.42
N GLU A 219 6.41 11.87 -6.19
CA GLU A 219 7.02 12.96 -5.42
C GLU A 219 6.45 13.11 -4.01
N ILE A 220 5.34 12.44 -3.70
CA ILE A 220 4.62 12.56 -2.42
C ILE A 220 4.43 11.16 -1.84
N SER A 221 5.17 10.84 -0.79
CA SER A 221 5.03 9.58 -0.05
C SER A 221 4.24 9.78 1.24
N LEU A 222 3.50 8.75 1.64
CA LEU A 222 2.90 8.63 2.96
C LEU A 222 3.94 8.03 3.92
N VAL A 223 4.18 8.70 5.04
CA VAL A 223 4.92 8.14 6.18
C VAL A 223 3.92 7.94 7.30
N THR A 224 3.78 6.70 7.76
CA THR A 224 2.88 6.42 8.89
C THR A 224 3.47 6.97 10.19
N PHE A 225 2.61 7.31 11.15
CA PHE A 225 3.08 7.72 12.48
C PHE A 225 3.89 6.59 13.17
N GLU A 226 3.61 5.33 12.85
CA GLU A 226 4.37 4.18 13.35
C GLU A 226 5.82 4.18 12.82
N GLU A 227 6.03 4.37 11.51
CA GLU A 227 7.37 4.49 10.95
C GLU A 227 8.12 5.72 11.48
N PHE A 228 7.42 6.84 11.65
CA PHE A 228 7.98 8.05 12.26
C PHE A 228 8.37 7.80 13.74
N ALA A 229 7.57 7.05 14.48
CA ALA A 229 7.86 6.68 15.86
C ALA A 229 9.08 5.75 15.96
N ILE A 230 9.23 4.79 15.04
CA ILE A 230 10.42 3.94 14.93
C ILE A 230 11.66 4.82 14.73
N PHE A 231 11.61 5.76 13.78
CA PHE A 231 12.70 6.72 13.58
C PHE A 231 13.05 7.48 14.86
N CYS A 232 12.07 8.10 15.52
CA CYS A 232 12.29 8.86 16.75
C CYS A 232 12.93 7.99 17.85
N SER A 233 12.52 6.71 17.95
CA SER A 233 13.04 5.78 18.94
C SER A 233 14.54 5.52 18.80
N HIS A 234 15.05 5.46 17.56
CA HIS A 234 16.48 5.28 17.29
C HIS A 234 17.34 6.42 17.85
N TYR A 235 16.78 7.64 17.92
CA TYR A 235 17.46 8.84 18.41
C TYR A 235 17.00 9.29 19.80
N LYS A 236 16.23 8.44 20.51
CA LYS A 236 15.68 8.75 21.85
C LYS A 236 14.84 10.04 21.86
N MET A 237 14.17 10.33 20.76
CA MET A 237 13.25 11.45 20.62
C MET A 237 11.82 11.01 21.00
N ASN A 238 11.01 11.95 21.49
CA ASN A 238 9.59 11.68 21.72
C ASN A 238 8.81 11.96 20.43
N PRO A 239 8.18 10.95 19.80
CA PRO A 239 7.55 11.14 18.49
C PRO A 239 6.38 12.13 18.51
N TYR A 240 5.64 12.22 19.60
CA TYR A 240 4.54 13.18 19.72
C TYR A 240 5.06 14.62 19.80
N ALA A 241 6.12 14.83 20.58
CA ALA A 241 6.76 16.15 20.68
C ALA A 241 7.41 16.58 19.36
N GLU A 242 8.02 15.65 18.61
CA GLU A 242 8.59 15.96 17.30
C GLU A 242 7.50 16.22 16.24
N ALA A 243 6.40 15.47 16.24
CA ALA A 243 5.28 15.72 15.35
C ALA A 243 4.66 17.12 15.59
N GLU A 244 4.50 17.52 16.86
CA GLU A 244 4.00 18.86 17.21
C GLU A 244 4.95 19.96 16.73
N LYS A 245 6.27 19.75 16.71
CA LYS A 245 7.24 20.72 16.19
C LYS A 245 7.17 20.87 14.67
N ILE A 246 6.86 19.80 13.94
CA ILE A 246 6.78 19.80 12.48
C ILE A 246 5.54 20.58 12.02
N ASP A 247 4.38 20.18 12.53
CA ASP A 247 3.11 20.84 12.24
C ASP A 247 2.13 20.62 13.41
N ARG A 248 2.18 21.55 14.37
CA ARG A 248 1.33 21.52 15.56
C ARG A 248 -0.15 21.51 15.22
N GLU A 249 -0.57 22.35 14.27
CA GLU A 249 -1.98 22.51 13.95
C GLU A 249 -2.52 21.22 13.37
N PHE A 250 -1.85 20.67 12.36
CA PHE A 250 -2.26 19.44 11.71
C PHE A 250 -2.21 18.24 12.67
N TYR A 251 -1.13 18.13 13.45
CA TYR A 251 -1.01 17.07 14.46
C TYR A 251 -2.17 17.10 15.47
N LEU A 252 -2.54 18.28 15.98
CA LEU A 252 -3.66 18.41 16.92
C LEU A 252 -5.00 18.10 16.26
N LYS A 253 -5.23 18.51 15.00
CA LYS A 253 -6.44 18.14 14.24
C LYS A 253 -6.58 16.62 14.07
N MET A 254 -5.47 15.93 13.80
CA MET A 254 -5.45 14.46 13.69
C MET A 254 -5.83 13.75 14.99
N GLN A 255 -5.54 14.31 16.17
CA GLN A 255 -5.90 13.70 17.46
C GLN A 255 -7.39 13.87 17.82
N ILE A 256 -8.11 14.74 17.13
CA ILE A 256 -9.54 15.03 17.37
C ILE A 256 -10.43 14.11 16.52
N ALA A 257 -9.95 13.73 15.33
CA ALA A 257 -10.61 12.83 14.38
C ALA A 257 -10.58 11.37 14.84
#